data_AF-A0A5B2TKV9-F1
#
_entry.id   AF-A0A5B2TKV9-F1
#
_cell.length_a   1.000
_cell.length_b   1.000
_cell.length_c   1.000
_cell.angle_alpha   90.00
_cell.angle_beta   90.00
_cell.angle_gamma   90.00
#
_symmetry.space_group_name_H-M   'P 1'
#
loop_
_entity.id
_entity.type
_entity.pdbx_description
1 polymer ?
#
loop_
_entity_poly.entity_id
_entity_poly.type
_entity_poly.pdbx_seq_one_letter_code
_entity_poly.pdbx_strand_id
1 'polypeptide(L)'
;MTESAAPRRIAPQTGPHFWSGAALSPADWMMPLGAEDAAEIEAALDASGDSMPRLGPLLGRVAERLSHGQGFCLLRGLPQQADAEALLALLGSRLGRLGGPVMEVAPSGGPFQAPACDILLLLCREGCNTTLFSAAALHNAVLKANRAALEALCQPGKGGTPVFAVHQGVFAARLEGDLPPPLRSAAEAPELALNIMLHPGDVLCVNPFLVWANPTPGFTALPVIMEPTRLQGPFAPVAAAPE
;
A
#
# COMPACT_ATOMS: atom_id res chain seq x y z
N MET A 1 -28.14 19.34 21.37
CA MET A 1 -27.15 20.38 21.01
C MET A 1 -26.31 19.80 19.89
N THR A 2 -26.62 20.17 18.65
CA THR A 2 -25.86 19.74 17.47
C THR A 2 -24.56 20.52 17.46
N GLU A 3 -23.48 19.85 17.84
CA GLU A 3 -22.13 20.39 17.72
C GLU A 3 -21.86 20.59 16.22
N SER A 4 -22.05 21.82 15.76
CA SER A 4 -21.75 22.22 14.38
C SER A 4 -20.23 22.19 14.22
N ALA A 5 -19.70 21.01 13.91
CA ALA A 5 -18.29 20.83 13.59
C ALA A 5 -17.90 21.86 12.52
N ALA A 6 -16.92 22.70 12.83
CA ALA A 6 -16.42 23.71 11.90
C ALA A 6 -16.12 23.06 10.54
N PRO A 7 -16.41 23.75 9.41
CA PRO A 7 -16.24 23.15 8.08
C PRO A 7 -14.79 22.68 7.91
N ARG A 8 -14.62 21.37 7.72
CA ARG A 8 -13.31 20.77 7.46
C ARG A 8 -12.74 21.42 6.19
N ARG A 9 -11.65 22.16 6.32
CA ARG A 9 -10.95 22.76 5.17
C ARG A 9 -10.27 21.65 4.37
N ILE A 10 -10.87 21.28 3.25
CA ILE A 10 -10.22 20.44 2.26
C ILE A 10 -9.21 21.29 1.49
N ALA A 11 -7.96 20.84 1.53
CA ALA A 11 -6.81 21.45 0.88
C ALA A 11 -6.09 20.40 0.02
N PRO A 12 -5.32 20.81 -1.01
CA PRO A 12 -4.48 19.90 -1.77
C PRO A 12 -3.50 19.16 -0.88
N GLN A 13 -3.30 17.87 -1.13
CA GLN A 13 -2.28 17.06 -0.47
C GLN A 13 -0.91 17.34 -1.09
N THR A 14 0.12 17.32 -0.25
CA THR A 14 1.51 17.59 -0.64
C THR A 14 2.45 16.65 0.10
N GLY A 15 3.68 16.49 -0.40
CA GLY A 15 4.71 15.67 0.23
C GLY A 15 5.03 14.41 -0.58
N PRO A 16 5.89 13.51 -0.05
CA PRO A 16 6.45 12.40 -0.82
C PRO A 16 5.42 11.38 -1.35
N HIS A 17 4.30 11.22 -0.64
CA HIS A 17 3.20 10.34 -1.03
C HIS A 17 2.33 10.91 -2.16
N PHE A 18 2.49 12.19 -2.51
CA PHE A 18 1.87 12.82 -3.68
C PHE A 18 2.80 12.71 -4.89
N TRP A 19 2.46 11.79 -5.80
CA TRP A 19 3.22 11.54 -7.03
C TRP A 19 2.27 11.16 -8.16
N SER A 20 2.72 11.35 -9.40
CA SER A 20 2.07 10.85 -10.62
C SER A 20 2.96 9.80 -11.28
N GLY A 21 2.39 8.77 -11.89
CA GLY A 21 3.18 7.72 -12.56
C GLY A 21 4.17 8.27 -13.59
N ALA A 22 3.78 9.29 -14.36
CA ALA A 22 4.65 9.94 -15.34
C ALA A 22 5.87 10.68 -14.75
N ALA A 23 5.86 10.96 -13.44
CA ALA A 23 6.94 11.68 -12.76
C ALA A 23 7.96 10.75 -12.09
N LEU A 24 7.68 9.44 -12.03
CA LEU A 24 8.53 8.46 -11.36
C LEU A 24 9.33 7.63 -12.36
N SER A 25 10.60 7.44 -12.06
CA SER A 25 11.49 6.49 -12.72
C SER A 25 11.68 5.24 -11.87
N PRO A 26 12.13 4.11 -12.44
CA PRO A 26 12.44 2.92 -11.65
C PRO A 26 13.40 3.15 -10.48
N ALA A 27 14.35 4.09 -10.60
CA ALA A 27 15.30 4.39 -9.52
C ALA A 27 14.63 4.97 -8.27
N ASP A 28 13.45 5.56 -8.41
CA ASP A 28 12.72 6.19 -7.30
C ASP A 28 12.06 5.16 -6.38
N TRP A 29 11.55 4.06 -6.96
CA TRP A 29 10.72 3.09 -6.25
C TRP A 29 11.27 1.66 -6.23
N MET A 30 12.20 1.30 -7.12
CA MET A 30 12.81 -0.03 -7.18
C MET A 30 14.05 -0.10 -6.28
N MET A 31 14.18 -1.20 -5.56
CA MET A 31 15.34 -1.55 -4.74
C MET A 31 15.88 -2.89 -5.26
N PRO A 32 17.02 -2.89 -5.97
CA PRO A 32 17.62 -4.12 -6.44
C PRO A 32 18.17 -4.94 -5.27
N LEU A 33 17.98 -6.24 -5.35
CA LEU A 33 18.56 -7.25 -4.47
C LEU A 33 19.56 -8.07 -5.28
N GLY A 34 20.76 -8.24 -4.72
CA GLY A 34 21.85 -9.00 -5.33
C GLY A 34 21.94 -10.43 -4.80
N ALA A 35 22.92 -11.17 -5.32
CA ALA A 35 23.19 -12.55 -4.89
C ALA A 35 23.49 -12.67 -3.39
N GLU A 36 24.14 -11.66 -2.80
CA GLU A 36 24.43 -11.63 -1.36
C GLU A 36 23.15 -11.47 -0.52
N ASP A 37 22.18 -10.69 -0.99
CA ASP A 37 20.90 -10.51 -0.30
C ASP A 37 20.06 -11.78 -0.41
N ALA A 38 20.07 -12.44 -1.56
CA ALA A 38 19.41 -13.74 -1.75
C ALA A 38 20.00 -14.83 -0.84
N ALA A 39 21.33 -14.93 -0.76
CA ALA A 39 22.01 -15.89 0.11
C ALA A 39 21.72 -15.63 1.60
N GLU A 40 21.60 -14.36 2.00
CA GLU A 40 21.22 -14.00 3.38
C GLU A 40 19.77 -14.40 3.69
N ILE A 41 18.84 -14.26 2.73
CA ILE A 41 17.45 -14.76 2.89
C ILE A 41 17.43 -16.27 3.06
N GLU A 42 18.12 -17.01 2.20
CA GLU A 42 18.19 -18.47 2.28
C GLU A 42 18.72 -18.92 3.64
N ALA A 43 19.84 -18.33 4.08
CA ALA A 43 20.41 -18.62 5.40
C ALA A 43 19.45 -18.25 6.55
N ALA A 44 18.72 -17.16 6.44
CA ALA A 44 17.75 -16.75 7.44
C ALA A 44 16.51 -17.65 7.48
N LEU A 45 16.08 -18.20 6.34
CA LEU A 45 15.00 -19.19 6.27
C LEU A 45 15.41 -20.51 6.95
N ASP A 46 16.65 -20.96 6.71
CA ASP A 46 17.19 -22.19 7.32
C ASP A 46 17.41 -22.04 8.83
N ALA A 47 17.90 -20.87 9.27
CA ALA A 47 18.26 -20.60 10.66
C ALA A 47 17.14 -19.94 11.49
N SER A 48 15.88 -19.95 11.02
CA SER A 48 14.74 -19.31 11.70
C SER A 48 14.94 -17.82 12.05
N GLY A 49 15.71 -17.09 11.23
CA GLY A 49 15.72 -15.63 11.22
C GLY A 49 16.73 -14.92 12.11
N ASP A 50 17.74 -15.60 12.67
CA ASP A 50 18.59 -15.05 13.74
C ASP A 50 19.47 -13.84 13.37
N SER A 51 19.91 -13.68 12.11
CA SER A 51 20.75 -12.54 11.71
C SER A 51 20.58 -12.15 10.24
N MET A 52 20.32 -10.86 9.99
CA MET A 52 20.20 -10.26 8.65
C MET A 52 20.94 -8.90 8.58
N PRO A 53 22.29 -8.88 8.71
CA PRO A 53 23.06 -7.64 8.72
C PRO A 53 22.91 -6.77 7.45
N ARG A 54 22.63 -7.33 6.28
CA ARG A 54 22.46 -6.54 5.04
C ARG A 54 21.01 -6.17 4.80
N LEU A 55 20.12 -7.13 4.94
CA LEU A 55 18.68 -6.96 4.72
C LEU A 55 18.01 -6.16 5.82
N GLY A 56 18.47 -6.23 7.07
CA GLY A 56 17.92 -5.44 8.17
C GLY A 56 17.90 -3.93 7.85
N PRO A 57 19.04 -3.30 7.53
CA PRO A 57 19.09 -1.91 7.07
C PRO A 57 18.26 -1.64 5.81
N LEU A 58 18.19 -2.59 4.88
CA LEU A 58 17.37 -2.47 3.66
C LEU A 58 15.88 -2.40 4.00
N LEU A 59 15.39 -3.30 4.86
CA LEU A 59 14.01 -3.35 5.31
C LEU A 59 13.66 -2.14 6.18
N GLY A 60 14.63 -1.58 6.92
CA GLY A 60 14.47 -0.28 7.57
C GLY A 60 14.19 0.85 6.57
N ARG A 61 14.87 0.87 5.41
CA ARG A 61 14.57 1.83 4.34
C ARG A 61 13.21 1.57 3.68
N VAL A 62 12.81 0.30 3.55
CA VAL A 62 11.47 -0.07 3.07
C VAL A 62 10.40 0.49 4.01
N ALA A 63 10.52 0.27 5.32
CA ALA A 63 9.60 0.81 6.31
C ALA A 63 9.50 2.35 6.23
N GLU A 64 10.63 3.05 6.08
CA GLU A 64 10.65 4.50 5.94
C GLU A 64 9.94 4.98 4.66
N ARG A 65 10.16 4.31 3.52
CA ARG A 65 9.48 4.63 2.26
C ARG A 65 7.96 4.40 2.34
N LEU A 66 7.53 3.37 3.07
CA LEU A 66 6.12 3.03 3.26
C LEU A 66 5.40 3.97 4.23
N SER A 67 6.10 4.46 5.26
CA SER A 67 5.50 5.31 6.29
C SER A 67 5.55 6.80 5.96
N HIS A 68 6.69 7.27 5.44
CA HIS A 68 6.99 8.70 5.27
C HIS A 68 7.33 9.09 3.81
N GLY A 69 7.58 8.09 2.96
CA GLY A 69 7.92 8.28 1.54
C GLY A 69 6.72 8.21 0.60
N GLN A 70 6.95 7.57 -0.55
CA GLN A 70 5.97 7.41 -1.62
C GLN A 70 4.82 6.46 -1.26
N GLY A 71 4.94 5.71 -0.15
CA GLY A 71 3.96 4.72 0.28
C GLY A 71 4.08 3.38 -0.44
N PHE A 72 5.12 3.16 -1.26
CA PHE A 72 5.41 1.87 -1.87
C PHE A 72 6.90 1.72 -2.22
N CYS A 73 7.33 0.49 -2.48
CA CYS A 73 8.58 0.18 -3.15
C CYS A 73 8.56 -1.24 -3.74
N LEU A 74 9.40 -1.51 -4.74
CA LEU A 74 9.60 -2.83 -5.31
C LEU A 74 10.95 -3.39 -4.89
N LEU A 75 10.97 -4.57 -4.27
CA LEU A 75 12.17 -5.39 -4.10
C LEU A 75 12.30 -6.32 -5.31
N ARG A 76 13.40 -6.22 -6.06
CA ARG A 76 13.61 -6.98 -7.29
C ARG A 76 14.94 -7.72 -7.29
N GLY A 77 14.93 -8.96 -7.75
CA GLY A 77 16.14 -9.78 -7.89
C GLY A 77 16.19 -10.98 -6.94
N LEU A 78 15.11 -11.25 -6.21
CA LEU A 78 14.99 -12.49 -5.45
C LEU A 78 14.80 -13.67 -6.41
N PRO A 79 15.48 -14.81 -6.17
CA PRO A 79 15.12 -16.03 -6.86
C PRO A 79 13.69 -16.44 -6.46
N GLN A 80 13.00 -17.09 -7.39
CA GLN A 80 11.66 -17.61 -7.12
C GLN A 80 11.73 -18.60 -5.95
N GLN A 81 11.17 -18.21 -4.81
CA GLN A 81 11.16 -19.05 -3.61
C GLN A 81 10.10 -20.15 -3.73
N ALA A 82 10.44 -21.36 -3.34
CA ALA A 82 9.46 -22.45 -3.26
C ALA A 82 8.39 -22.14 -2.20
N ASP A 83 8.84 -21.71 -1.01
CA ASP A 83 7.99 -21.35 0.11
C ASP A 83 7.75 -19.82 0.16
N ALA A 84 6.62 -19.40 -0.41
CA ALA A 84 6.19 -18.01 -0.40
C ALA A 84 5.84 -17.51 1.00
N GLU A 85 5.27 -18.39 1.84
CA GLU A 85 4.78 -18.04 3.16
C GLU A 85 5.95 -17.74 4.10
N ALA A 86 6.95 -18.61 4.12
CA ALA A 86 8.15 -18.42 4.93
C ALA A 86 8.92 -17.15 4.51
N LEU A 87 9.07 -16.89 3.20
CA LEU A 87 9.69 -15.65 2.70
C LEU A 87 8.92 -14.41 3.19
N LEU A 88 7.61 -14.37 2.96
CA LEU A 88 6.80 -13.22 3.34
C LEU A 88 6.80 -13.02 4.86
N ALA A 89 6.69 -14.09 5.65
CA ALA A 89 6.77 -14.02 7.10
C ALA A 89 8.12 -13.49 7.59
N LEU A 90 9.23 -13.94 6.99
CA LEU A 90 10.57 -13.46 7.29
C LEU A 90 10.67 -11.94 7.07
N LEU A 91 10.28 -11.46 5.88
CA LEU A 91 10.33 -10.04 5.55
C LEU A 91 9.35 -9.22 6.41
N GLY A 92 8.11 -9.69 6.54
CA GLY A 92 7.04 -9.03 7.27
C GLY A 92 7.35 -8.84 8.76
N SER A 93 7.94 -9.86 9.40
CA SER A 93 8.33 -9.80 10.82
C SER A 93 9.36 -8.71 11.14
N ARG A 94 10.09 -8.22 10.13
CA ARG A 94 11.06 -7.11 10.27
C ARG A 94 10.43 -5.74 10.01
N LEU A 95 9.27 -5.70 9.38
CA LEU A 95 8.54 -4.47 9.10
C LEU A 95 7.48 -4.17 10.16
N GLY A 96 6.94 -5.20 10.81
CA GLY A 96 5.93 -5.05 11.85
C GLY A 96 5.38 -6.38 12.35
N ARG A 97 4.23 -6.32 13.02
CA ARG A 97 3.47 -7.50 13.46
C ARG A 97 2.70 -8.06 12.26
N LEU A 98 2.68 -9.37 12.09
CA LEU A 98 1.85 -10.01 11.06
C LEU A 98 0.37 -9.72 11.34
N GLY A 99 -0.33 -9.19 10.33
CA GLY A 99 -1.72 -8.74 10.43
C GLY A 99 -2.75 -9.82 10.16
N GLY A 100 -2.32 -10.99 9.68
CA GLY A 100 -3.16 -12.09 9.25
C GLY A 100 -2.34 -13.18 8.56
N PRO A 101 -2.99 -14.24 8.06
CA PRO A 101 -2.31 -15.29 7.32
C PRO A 101 -1.84 -14.79 5.95
N VAL A 102 -0.93 -15.53 5.35
CA VAL A 102 -0.60 -15.39 3.93
C VAL A 102 -1.82 -15.80 3.09
N MET A 103 -2.14 -15.01 2.08
CA MET A 103 -3.33 -15.18 1.25
C MET A 103 -2.98 -15.10 -0.22
N GLU A 104 -3.58 -15.96 -1.04
CA GLU A 104 -3.55 -15.81 -2.48
C GLU A 104 -4.46 -14.65 -2.90
N VAL A 105 -3.96 -13.75 -3.74
CA VAL A 105 -4.77 -12.65 -4.27
C VAL A 105 -5.70 -13.23 -5.33
N ALA A 106 -6.92 -13.53 -4.90
CA ALA A 106 -7.99 -13.87 -5.81
C ALA A 106 -8.28 -12.69 -6.76
N PRO A 107 -8.71 -12.94 -8.00
CA PRO A 107 -9.34 -11.92 -8.82
C PRO A 107 -10.60 -11.44 -8.11
N SER A 108 -10.49 -10.36 -7.33
CA SER A 108 -11.62 -9.78 -6.60
C SER A 108 -12.41 -8.83 -7.49
N GLY A 109 -13.71 -8.69 -7.20
CA GLY A 109 -14.70 -8.01 -8.03
C GLY A 109 -14.61 -6.47 -8.07
N GLY A 110 -13.56 -5.86 -7.51
CA GLY A 110 -13.39 -4.40 -7.50
C GLY A 110 -11.93 -3.95 -7.29
N PRO A 111 -11.54 -2.76 -7.78
CA PRO A 111 -10.16 -2.28 -7.73
C PRO A 111 -9.72 -1.90 -6.30
N PHE A 112 -8.41 -2.05 -6.02
CA PHE A 112 -7.73 -1.48 -4.84
C PHE A 112 -8.14 -2.00 -3.46
N GLN A 113 -8.71 -3.20 -3.37
CA GLN A 113 -9.06 -3.79 -2.09
C GLN A 113 -7.82 -4.32 -1.36
N ALA A 114 -7.68 -3.96 -0.08
CA ALA A 114 -6.63 -4.45 0.80
C ALA A 114 -7.21 -4.84 2.17
N PRO A 115 -6.67 -5.87 2.85
CA PRO A 115 -7.05 -6.21 4.22
C PRO A 115 -6.76 -5.05 5.19
N ALA A 116 -7.24 -5.16 6.43
CA ALA A 116 -6.99 -4.17 7.47
C ALA A 116 -5.52 -4.19 7.90
N CYS A 117 -4.64 -3.52 7.14
CA CYS A 117 -3.20 -3.49 7.38
C CYS A 117 -2.54 -2.13 7.07
N ASP A 118 -1.34 -1.92 7.60
CA ASP A 118 -0.49 -0.73 7.32
C ASP A 118 0.46 -0.95 6.15
N ILE A 119 0.86 -2.20 5.94
CA ILE A 119 1.68 -2.65 4.82
C ILE A 119 1.03 -3.92 4.25
N LEU A 120 0.97 -4.00 2.93
CA LEU A 120 0.68 -5.22 2.21
C LEU A 120 1.93 -5.61 1.41
N LEU A 121 2.50 -6.77 1.72
CA LEU A 121 3.56 -7.39 0.93
C LEU A 121 2.92 -8.25 -0.15
N LEU A 122 3.32 -8.07 -1.39
CA LEU A 122 2.79 -8.78 -2.56
C LEU A 122 3.94 -9.48 -3.29
N LEU A 123 4.09 -10.78 -3.08
CA LEU A 123 5.05 -11.61 -3.81
C LEU A 123 4.46 -12.03 -5.15
N CYS A 124 5.09 -11.60 -6.24
CA CYS A 124 4.73 -12.02 -7.59
C CYS A 124 5.17 -13.49 -7.80
N ARG A 125 4.20 -14.37 -8.00
CA ARG A 125 4.39 -15.79 -8.31
C ARG A 125 4.42 -16.04 -9.81
N GLU A 126 3.63 -15.25 -10.54
CA GLU A 126 3.49 -15.30 -11.99
C GLU A 126 3.66 -13.90 -12.56
N GLY A 127 4.45 -13.76 -13.63
CA GLY A 127 4.76 -12.45 -14.21
C GLY A 127 3.49 -11.72 -14.63
N CYS A 128 3.33 -10.48 -14.17
CA CYS A 128 2.09 -9.73 -14.33
C CYS A 128 2.33 -8.22 -14.47
N ASN A 129 1.34 -7.51 -15.01
CA ASN A 129 1.33 -6.05 -15.01
C ASN A 129 0.41 -5.58 -13.90
N THR A 130 0.91 -4.72 -13.02
CA THR A 130 0.09 -4.02 -12.03
C THR A 130 0.12 -2.52 -12.27
N THR A 131 -0.95 -1.85 -11.85
CA THR A 131 -1.06 -0.39 -11.90
C THR A 131 -1.22 0.14 -10.49
N LEU A 132 -0.41 1.14 -10.15
CA LEU A 132 -0.46 1.83 -8.87
C LEU A 132 -0.95 3.26 -9.05
N PHE A 133 -1.69 3.74 -8.06
CA PHE A 133 -2.11 5.14 -7.94
C PHE A 133 -1.75 5.69 -6.57
N SER A 134 -1.23 6.93 -6.54
CA SER A 134 -1.17 7.72 -5.31
C SER A 134 -2.56 8.14 -4.91
N ALA A 135 -2.99 7.78 -3.69
CA ALA A 135 -4.27 8.23 -3.16
C ALA A 135 -4.33 9.76 -3.01
N ALA A 136 -3.19 10.41 -2.73
CA ALA A 136 -3.09 11.88 -2.69
C ALA A 136 -3.21 12.51 -4.08
N ALA A 137 -2.68 11.89 -5.13
CA ALA A 137 -2.83 12.38 -6.49
C ALA A 137 -4.28 12.27 -6.98
N LEU A 138 -4.95 11.14 -6.69
CA LEU A 138 -6.38 10.99 -6.96
C LEU A 138 -7.22 11.98 -6.15
N HIS A 139 -6.92 12.18 -4.86
CA HIS A 139 -7.55 13.22 -4.04
C HIS A 139 -7.42 14.59 -4.71
N ASN A 140 -6.22 14.99 -5.14
CA ASN A 140 -5.98 16.29 -5.76
C ASN A 140 -6.66 16.43 -7.13
N ALA A 141 -6.71 15.36 -7.92
CA ALA A 141 -7.44 15.34 -9.18
C ALA A 141 -8.94 15.54 -8.96
N VAL A 142 -9.55 14.85 -7.98
CA VAL A 142 -10.96 15.08 -7.61
C VAL A 142 -11.18 16.48 -7.05
N LEU A 143 -10.28 17.00 -6.20
CA LEU A 143 -10.37 18.36 -5.68
C LEU A 143 -10.44 19.40 -6.81
N LYS A 144 -9.59 19.23 -7.83
CA LYS A 144 -9.50 20.12 -8.99
C LYS A 144 -10.76 20.03 -9.86
N ALA A 145 -11.31 18.84 -10.05
CA ALA A 145 -12.47 18.62 -10.91
C ALA A 145 -13.81 18.94 -10.23
N ASN A 146 -13.99 18.49 -9.00
CA ASN A 146 -15.24 18.61 -8.25
C ASN A 146 -15.00 18.57 -6.74
N ARG A 147 -14.92 19.76 -6.13
CA ARG A 147 -14.75 19.92 -4.70
C ARG A 147 -15.87 19.25 -3.88
N ALA A 148 -17.13 19.38 -4.29
CA ALA A 148 -18.27 18.82 -3.56
C ALA A 148 -18.23 17.28 -3.53
N ALA A 149 -17.78 16.65 -4.62
CA ALA A 149 -17.57 15.21 -4.66
C ALA A 149 -16.47 14.77 -3.68
N LEU A 150 -15.37 15.53 -3.59
CA LEU A 150 -14.33 15.25 -2.61
C LEU A 150 -14.82 15.45 -1.16
N GLU A 151 -15.63 16.47 -0.92
CA GLU A 151 -16.26 16.69 0.39
C GLU A 151 -17.08 15.48 0.83
N ALA A 152 -17.82 14.85 -0.08
CA ALA A 152 -18.55 13.61 0.20
C ALA A 152 -17.60 12.43 0.52
N LEU A 153 -16.48 12.29 -0.19
CA LEU A 153 -15.48 11.23 0.06
C LEU A 153 -14.75 11.39 1.41
N CYS A 154 -14.72 12.61 1.97
CA CYS A 154 -14.17 12.89 3.29
C CYS A 154 -15.18 12.69 4.43
N GLN A 155 -16.45 12.45 4.12
CA GLN A 155 -17.47 12.10 5.11
C GLN A 155 -17.51 10.58 5.31
N PRO A 156 -17.75 10.11 6.55
CA PRO A 156 -18.03 8.70 6.82
C PRO A 156 -19.18 8.18 5.94
N GLY A 157 -18.93 7.06 5.26
CA GLY A 157 -19.98 6.35 4.51
C GLY A 157 -20.88 5.51 5.43
N LYS A 158 -21.65 4.60 4.83
CA LYS A 158 -22.53 3.66 5.57
C LYS A 158 -21.75 2.74 6.53
N GLY A 159 -20.46 2.50 6.29
CA GLY A 159 -19.56 1.74 7.16
C GLY A 159 -18.86 2.57 8.25
N GLY A 160 -19.15 3.86 8.37
CA GLY A 160 -18.53 4.74 9.37
C GLY A 160 -17.10 5.18 9.04
N THR A 161 -16.52 4.70 7.95
CA THR A 161 -15.19 5.09 7.48
C THR A 161 -15.27 6.01 6.26
N PRO A 162 -14.55 7.14 6.24
CA PRO A 162 -14.43 7.99 5.06
C PRO A 162 -13.43 7.39 4.06
N VAL A 163 -13.52 7.75 2.79
CA VAL A 163 -12.51 7.35 1.79
C VAL A 163 -11.21 8.11 2.00
N PHE A 164 -11.28 9.39 2.37
CA PHE A 164 -10.12 10.21 2.71
C PHE A 164 -10.25 10.81 4.10
N ALA A 165 -9.16 10.82 4.85
CA ALA A 165 -9.09 11.53 6.12
C ALA A 165 -7.72 12.18 6.31
N VAL A 166 -7.73 13.30 7.03
CA VAL A 166 -6.53 13.88 7.62
C VAL A 166 -6.74 13.87 9.12
N HIS A 167 -5.88 13.15 9.84
CA HIS A 167 -5.92 13.06 11.29
C HIS A 167 -4.59 13.49 11.86
N GLN A 168 -4.59 14.48 12.77
CA GLN A 168 -3.37 15.06 13.35
C GLN A 168 -2.33 15.49 12.28
N GLY A 169 -2.81 16.00 11.14
CA GLY A 169 -1.95 16.42 10.03
C GLY A 169 -1.44 15.29 9.12
N VAL A 170 -1.78 14.03 9.41
CA VAL A 170 -1.41 12.87 8.60
C VAL A 170 -2.55 12.53 7.65
N PHE A 171 -2.25 12.54 6.35
CA PHE A 171 -3.16 12.06 5.31
C PHE A 171 -3.21 10.53 5.28
N ALA A 172 -4.41 10.00 5.13
CA ALA A 172 -4.65 8.59 4.87
C ALA A 172 -5.93 8.42 4.04
N ALA A 173 -5.94 7.38 3.23
CA ALA A 173 -7.05 7.04 2.37
C ALA A 173 -7.39 5.56 2.51
N ARG A 174 -8.64 5.18 2.33
CA ARG A 174 -8.99 3.76 2.24
C ARG A 174 -10.18 3.60 1.34
N LEU A 175 -10.15 2.56 0.51
CA LEU A 175 -11.26 2.21 -0.33
C LEU A 175 -11.83 0.85 0.11
N GLU A 176 -13.15 0.81 0.27
CA GLU A 176 -13.90 -0.42 0.46
C GLU A 176 -14.85 -0.58 -0.73
N GLY A 177 -14.79 -1.74 -1.40
CA GLY A 177 -15.64 -2.02 -2.56
C GLY A 177 -15.18 -1.32 -3.84
N ASP A 178 -16.15 -0.90 -4.65
CA ASP A 178 -15.91 -0.30 -5.97
C ASP A 178 -15.43 1.13 -5.91
N LEU A 179 -14.61 1.51 -6.90
CA LEU A 179 -14.15 2.88 -7.08
C LEU A 179 -15.34 3.84 -7.35
N PRO A 180 -15.58 4.84 -6.47
CA PRO A 180 -16.62 5.84 -6.66
C PRO A 180 -16.44 6.59 -7.98
N PRO A 181 -17.51 7.04 -8.65
CA PRO A 181 -17.42 7.69 -9.96
C PRO A 181 -16.39 8.83 -10.05
N PRO A 182 -16.27 9.75 -9.07
CA PRO A 182 -15.26 10.82 -9.13
C PRO A 182 -13.83 10.30 -9.15
N LEU A 183 -13.55 9.22 -8.41
CA LEU A 183 -12.23 8.59 -8.39
C LEU A 183 -11.97 7.78 -9.65
N ARG A 184 -13.01 7.14 -10.21
CA ARG A 184 -12.92 6.43 -11.48
C ARG A 184 -12.54 7.37 -12.61
N SER A 185 -13.23 8.50 -12.74
CA SER A 185 -12.90 9.51 -13.74
C SER A 185 -11.51 10.13 -13.51
N ALA A 186 -11.06 10.28 -12.26
CA ALA A 186 -9.69 10.70 -12.00
C ALA A 186 -8.66 9.64 -12.42
N ALA A 187 -8.93 8.35 -12.18
CA ALA A 187 -8.04 7.24 -12.51
C ALA A 187 -7.93 6.97 -14.02
N GLU A 188 -8.84 7.50 -14.84
CA GLU A 188 -8.75 7.45 -16.32
C GLU A 188 -7.62 8.33 -16.88
N ALA A 189 -7.08 9.26 -16.09
CA ALA A 189 -5.94 10.09 -16.47
C ALA A 189 -4.62 9.27 -16.47
N PRO A 190 -4.05 8.95 -17.65
CA PRO A 190 -2.95 7.99 -17.75
C PRO A 190 -1.66 8.48 -17.08
N GLU A 191 -1.47 9.78 -16.92
CA GLU A 191 -0.30 10.36 -16.25
C GLU A 191 -0.26 10.06 -14.75
N LEU A 192 -1.41 9.80 -14.13
CA LEU A 192 -1.51 9.47 -12.70
C LEU A 192 -1.13 8.01 -12.43
N ALA A 193 -1.38 7.12 -13.39
CA ALA A 193 -1.14 5.70 -13.28
C ALA A 193 0.36 5.35 -13.40
N LEU A 194 0.91 4.64 -12.43
CA LEU A 194 2.21 4.00 -12.56
C LEU A 194 2.02 2.53 -12.95
N ASN A 195 2.43 2.16 -14.16
CA ASN A 195 2.37 0.78 -14.64
C ASN A 195 3.71 0.09 -14.36
N ILE A 196 3.66 -1.07 -13.72
CA ILE A 196 4.84 -1.86 -13.34
C ILE A 196 4.68 -3.27 -13.91
N MET A 197 5.64 -3.67 -14.74
CA MET A 197 5.82 -5.08 -15.10
C MET A 197 6.57 -5.78 -13.98
N LEU A 198 5.96 -6.81 -13.42
CA LEU A 198 6.51 -7.63 -12.34
C LEU A 198 6.91 -9.00 -12.86
N HIS A 199 7.98 -9.53 -12.28
CA HIS A 199 8.53 -10.84 -12.59
C HIS A 199 8.38 -11.76 -11.38
N PRO A 200 8.30 -13.09 -11.59
CA PRO A 200 8.32 -14.03 -10.47
C PRO A 200 9.50 -13.77 -9.53
N GLY A 201 9.23 -13.70 -8.22
CA GLY A 201 10.20 -13.35 -7.18
C GLY A 201 10.23 -11.87 -6.79
N ASP A 202 9.65 -10.99 -7.60
CA ASP A 202 9.46 -9.59 -7.21
C ASP A 202 8.54 -9.48 -5.98
N VAL A 203 8.93 -8.65 -5.00
CA VAL A 203 8.09 -8.32 -3.84
C VAL A 203 7.72 -6.85 -3.88
N LEU A 204 6.45 -6.58 -4.20
CA LEU A 204 5.89 -5.24 -4.16
C LEU A 204 5.38 -4.97 -2.73
N CYS A 205 5.94 -3.95 -2.08
CA CYS A 205 5.50 -3.50 -0.77
C CYS A 205 4.64 -2.25 -0.96
N VAL A 206 3.42 -2.24 -0.44
CA VAL A 206 2.52 -1.06 -0.51
C VAL A 206 1.97 -0.70 0.85
N ASN A 207 1.82 0.59 1.09
CA ASN A 207 1.01 1.12 2.18
C ASN A 207 -0.40 1.40 1.63
N PRO A 208 -1.42 0.57 1.95
CA PRO A 208 -2.75 0.72 1.37
C PRO A 208 -3.45 2.02 1.78
N PHE A 209 -2.92 2.75 2.77
CA PHE A 209 -3.42 4.07 3.12
C PHE A 209 -2.92 5.20 2.21
N LEU A 210 -1.88 4.96 1.42
CA LEU A 210 -1.22 5.96 0.59
C LEU A 210 -1.23 5.58 -0.90
N VAL A 211 -1.20 4.28 -1.19
CA VAL A 211 -1.08 3.73 -2.55
C VAL A 211 -2.12 2.65 -2.78
N TRP A 212 -2.76 2.74 -3.93
CA TRP A 212 -3.80 1.81 -4.36
C TRP A 212 -3.30 0.99 -5.56
N ALA A 213 -3.24 -0.33 -5.40
CA ALA A 213 -2.74 -1.27 -6.40
C ALA A 213 -3.88 -2.08 -7.03
N ASN A 214 -3.92 -2.17 -8.36
CA ASN A 214 -4.92 -2.98 -9.04
C ASN A 214 -4.71 -4.47 -8.69
N PRO A 215 -5.77 -5.18 -8.23
CA PRO A 215 -5.67 -6.60 -7.94
C PRO A 215 -5.36 -7.33 -9.24
N THR A 216 -4.19 -7.95 -9.28
CA THR A 216 -3.73 -8.73 -10.42
C THR A 216 -3.55 -10.16 -9.94
N PRO A 217 -4.11 -11.18 -10.62
CA PRO A 217 -3.84 -12.57 -10.28
C PRO A 217 -2.32 -12.86 -10.29
N GLY A 218 -1.90 -13.85 -9.51
CA GLY A 218 -0.51 -14.27 -9.44
C GLY A 218 0.30 -13.61 -8.32
N PHE A 219 -0.37 -12.95 -7.36
CA PHE A 219 0.26 -12.52 -6.11
C PHE A 219 -0.09 -13.45 -4.94
N THR A 220 0.92 -13.73 -4.14
CA THR A 220 0.73 -14.16 -2.74
C THR A 220 0.94 -12.93 -1.85
N ALA A 221 0.01 -12.67 -0.93
CA ALA A 221 -0.04 -11.46 -0.13
C ALA A 221 0.11 -11.74 1.38
N LEU A 222 0.75 -10.81 2.09
CA LEU A 222 0.83 -10.82 3.56
C LEU A 222 0.51 -9.43 4.12
N PRO A 223 -0.56 -9.28 4.93
CA PRO A 223 -0.80 -8.06 5.69
C PRO A 223 0.18 -7.91 6.87
N VAL A 224 0.68 -6.70 7.08
CA VAL A 224 1.56 -6.34 8.20
C VAL A 224 1.03 -5.07 8.87
N ILE A 225 1.04 -5.08 10.21
CA ILE A 225 0.62 -3.97 11.08
C ILE A 225 1.87 -3.32 11.65
N MET A 226 1.98 -2.00 11.48
CA MET A 226 3.07 -1.20 12.01
C MET A 226 2.69 -0.58 13.35
N GLU A 227 3.70 -0.15 14.12
CA GLU A 227 3.49 0.69 15.30
C GLU A 227 4.24 2.02 15.10
N PRO A 228 3.56 3.19 15.12
CA PRO A 228 2.10 3.35 15.28
C PRO A 228 1.32 2.94 14.02
N THR A 229 0.13 2.36 14.19
CA THR A 229 -0.76 1.94 13.09
C THR A 229 -1.72 3.06 12.67
N ARG A 230 -2.03 3.12 11.36
CA ARG A 230 -3.06 3.99 10.76
C ARG A 230 -4.47 3.42 10.86
N LEU A 231 -4.63 2.20 11.38
CA LEU A 231 -5.93 1.58 11.69
C LEU A 231 -6.58 2.16 12.97
N GLN A 232 -6.16 3.34 13.40
CA GLN A 232 -6.73 4.08 14.52
C GLN A 232 -7.46 5.34 14.01
N GLY A 233 -8.13 6.05 14.92
CA GLY A 233 -8.82 7.30 14.58
C GLY A 233 -9.90 7.09 13.53
N PRO A 234 -9.90 7.84 12.39
CA PRO A 234 -10.93 7.73 11.36
C PRO A 234 -11.10 6.34 10.73
N PHE A 235 -10.07 5.50 10.80
CA PHE A 235 -10.07 4.15 10.23
C PHE A 235 -10.17 3.04 11.29
N ALA A 236 -10.44 3.38 12.55
CA ALA A 236 -10.69 2.38 13.60
C ALA A 236 -11.82 1.37 13.27
N PRO A 237 -12.92 1.76 12.60
CA PRO A 237 -13.97 0.79 12.25
C PRO A 237 -13.49 -0.34 11.33
N VAL A 238 -12.49 -0.07 10.50
CA VAL A 238 -11.88 -1.04 9.58
C VAL A 238 -11.25 -2.19 10.35
N ALA A 239 -10.55 -1.91 11.46
CA ALA A 239 -9.92 -2.93 12.28
C ALA A 239 -10.94 -3.80 13.05
N ALA A 240 -12.19 -3.32 13.18
CA ALA A 240 -13.26 -4.00 13.89
C ALA A 240 -14.18 -4.84 12.97
N ALA A 241 -14.03 -4.71 11.66
CA ALA A 241 -14.78 -5.51 10.70
C ALA A 241 -14.23 -6.94 10.68
N PRO A 242 -15.05 -7.99 10.92
CA PRO A 242 -14.62 -9.35 10.69
C PRO A 242 -14.39 -9.57 9.18
N GLU A 243 -13.27 -10.20 8.83
CA GLU A 243 -12.98 -10.68 7.47
C GLU A 243 -13.98 -11.75 7.00
#